data_AF-A0A656JIQ7-F1
#
_entry.id   AF-A0A656JIQ7-F1
#
_cell.length_a   1.000
_cell.length_b   1.000
_cell.length_c   1.000
_cell.angle_alpha   90.00
_cell.angle_beta   90.00
_cell.angle_gamma   90.00
#
_symmetry.space_group_name_H-M   'P 1'
#
loop_
_entity.id
_entity.type
_entity.pdbx_description
1 polymer ?
#
loop_
_entity_poly.entity_id
_entity_poly.type
_entity_poly.pdbx_seq_one_letter_code
_entity_poly.pdbx_strand_id
1 'polypeptide(L)'
;MALVGRRDGRNFGYGRQLSYAGPQALKDMFAGGHFATVKAHSDRWQAFVKWCRSTDGPGYNDARRIDRCTLHSYAAHLRLQIQQGEICIATALNRLSSVNRTLAALRGDQHVKIASPSRALSMQRSSVRTRAPNGQDHQQLSRVIESLREQQHHRVAAIVCLARATGMRLRETIL
;
A
#
# COMPACT_ATOMS: atom_id res chain seq x y z
N MET A 1 -4.44 23.14 -5.68
CA MET A 1 -3.62 24.21 -6.30
C MET A 1 -2.18 23.75 -6.33
N ALA A 2 -1.53 23.76 -7.51
CA ALA A 2 -0.11 23.42 -7.60
C ALA A 2 0.71 24.45 -6.80
N LEU A 3 1.59 23.98 -5.91
CA LEU A 3 2.49 24.81 -5.12
C LEU A 3 3.57 25.43 -6.04
N VAL A 4 3.19 26.43 -6.83
CA VAL A 4 4.12 27.25 -7.62
C VAL A 4 4.91 28.11 -6.63
N GLY A 5 6.24 27.91 -6.57
CA GLY A 5 7.16 28.70 -5.73
C GLY A 5 7.67 28.06 -4.43
N ARG A 6 7.21 26.85 -4.03
CA ARG A 6 7.69 26.17 -2.80
C ARG A 6 8.61 24.96 -3.03
N ARG A 7 8.91 24.60 -4.28
CA ARG A 7 9.64 23.36 -4.61
C ARG A 7 11.11 23.36 -4.22
N ASP A 8 11.71 24.55 -4.06
CA ASP A 8 13.08 24.70 -3.55
C ASP A 8 13.17 24.60 -2.03
N GLY A 9 12.03 24.48 -1.35
CA GLY A 9 11.97 24.21 0.07
C GLY A 9 12.22 22.74 0.41
N ARG A 10 12.54 22.48 1.68
CA ARG A 10 12.63 21.12 2.24
C ARG A 10 11.39 20.29 1.90
N ASN A 11 11.60 19.03 1.50
CA ASN A 11 10.53 18.14 1.05
C ASN A 11 9.64 18.76 -0.05
N PHE A 12 10.23 19.55 -0.95
CA PHE A 12 9.52 20.26 -2.02
C PHE A 12 8.40 21.20 -1.53
N GLY A 13 8.55 21.71 -0.29
CA GLY A 13 7.61 22.66 0.29
C GLY A 13 6.43 22.04 1.06
N TYR A 14 6.35 20.72 1.16
CA TYR A 14 5.27 20.01 1.86
C TYR A 14 5.46 19.90 3.38
N GLY A 15 6.53 20.50 3.93
CA GLY A 15 6.75 20.61 5.37
C GLY A 15 8.10 20.08 5.85
N ARG A 16 8.35 20.15 7.15
CA ARG A 16 9.66 19.84 7.75
C ARG A 16 9.96 18.33 7.84
N GLN A 17 8.95 17.50 8.08
CA GLN A 17 9.14 16.08 8.32
C GLN A 17 8.79 15.25 7.10
N LEU A 18 9.66 14.30 6.75
CA LEU A 18 9.43 13.37 5.63
C LEU A 18 8.16 12.52 5.83
N SER A 19 7.87 12.14 7.07
CA SER A 19 6.64 11.43 7.47
C SER A 19 5.38 12.24 7.23
N TYR A 20 5.44 13.58 7.30
CA TYR A 20 4.31 14.46 7.05
C TYR A 20 4.18 14.81 5.56
N ALA A 21 5.31 15.10 4.91
CA ALA A 21 5.35 15.59 3.55
C ALA A 21 4.73 14.60 2.53
N GLY A 22 5.08 13.31 2.62
CA GLY A 22 4.58 12.30 1.68
C GLY A 22 3.05 12.18 1.66
N PRO A 23 2.39 11.96 2.81
CA PRO A 23 0.94 11.94 2.89
C PRO A 23 0.28 13.23 2.40
N GLN A 24 0.87 14.40 2.68
CA GLN A 24 0.32 15.67 2.21
C GLN A 24 0.39 15.79 0.68
N ALA A 25 1.53 15.44 0.08
CA ALA A 25 1.67 15.43 -1.37
C ALA A 25 0.70 14.44 -2.04
N LEU A 26 0.47 13.27 -1.43
CA LEU A 26 -0.52 12.32 -1.92
C LEU A 26 -1.94 12.90 -1.88
N LYS A 27 -2.34 13.54 -0.77
CA LYS A 27 -3.66 14.18 -0.66
C LYS A 27 -3.87 15.24 -1.74
N ASP A 28 -2.85 16.08 -1.95
CA ASP A 28 -2.88 17.15 -2.95
C ASP A 28 -2.96 16.57 -4.36
N MET A 29 -2.18 15.53 -4.67
CA MET A 29 -2.22 14.83 -5.96
C MET A 29 -3.58 14.20 -6.27
N PHE A 30 -4.29 13.68 -5.24
CA PHE A 30 -5.62 13.09 -5.40
C PHE A 30 -6.75 14.11 -5.22
N ALA A 31 -6.44 15.41 -5.13
CA ALA A 31 -7.40 16.51 -5.00
C ALA A 31 -8.47 16.30 -3.89
N GLY A 32 -8.07 15.69 -2.77
CA GLY A 32 -8.98 15.39 -1.66
C GLY A 32 -9.90 14.18 -1.86
N GLY A 33 -9.78 13.44 -2.97
CA GLY A 33 -10.48 12.18 -3.24
C GLY A 33 -9.65 10.93 -2.92
N HIS A 34 -10.20 9.75 -3.21
CA HIS A 34 -9.52 8.45 -3.10
C HIS A 34 -8.89 8.17 -1.73
N PHE A 35 -9.61 8.44 -0.63
CA PHE A 35 -9.11 8.32 0.74
C PHE A 35 -8.45 6.98 1.06
N ALA A 36 -9.03 5.86 0.59
CA ALA A 36 -8.46 4.54 0.79
C ALA A 36 -7.10 4.37 0.09
N THR A 37 -6.97 4.89 -1.13
CA THR A 37 -5.72 4.89 -1.91
C THR A 37 -4.66 5.77 -1.26
N VAL A 38 -5.03 6.99 -0.87
CA VAL A 38 -4.16 7.93 -0.15
C VAL A 38 -3.65 7.28 1.12
N LYS A 39 -4.55 6.69 1.92
CA LYS A 39 -4.18 5.98 3.15
C LYS A 39 -3.22 4.83 2.87
N ALA A 40 -3.53 3.97 1.90
CA ALA A 40 -2.71 2.81 1.59
C ALA A 40 -1.29 3.20 1.11
N HIS A 41 -1.15 4.26 0.32
CA HIS A 41 0.17 4.78 -0.06
C HIS A 41 0.87 5.46 1.11
N SER A 42 0.15 6.22 1.94
CA SER A 42 0.68 6.91 3.11
C SER A 42 1.24 5.93 4.15
N ASP A 43 0.52 4.85 4.45
CA ASP A 43 0.97 3.83 5.40
C ASP A 43 2.26 3.14 4.91
N ARG A 44 2.36 2.86 3.61
CA ARG A 44 3.56 2.26 3.01
C ARG A 44 4.71 3.26 2.91
N TRP A 45 4.42 4.54 2.70
CA TRP A 45 5.40 5.61 2.81
C TRP A 45 5.96 5.72 4.22
N GLN A 46 5.13 5.60 5.27
CA GLN A 46 5.63 5.59 6.65
C GLN A 46 6.62 4.46 6.90
N ALA A 47 6.39 3.27 6.32
CA ALA A 47 7.34 2.17 6.42
C ALA A 47 8.71 2.53 5.80
N PHE A 48 8.70 3.21 4.64
CA PHE A 48 9.92 3.74 4.04
C PHE A 48 10.59 4.81 4.90
N VAL A 49 9.83 5.76 5.44
CA VAL A 49 10.37 6.81 6.34
C VAL A 49 10.95 6.21 7.62
N LYS A 50 10.32 5.17 8.18
CA LYS A 50 10.84 4.43 9.34
C LYS A 50 12.18 3.80 9.02
N TRP A 51 12.32 3.15 7.86
CA TRP A 51 13.61 2.65 7.38
C TRP A 51 14.61 3.79 7.17
N CYS A 52 14.22 4.92 6.57
CA CYS A 52 15.14 6.05 6.42
C CYS A 52 15.72 6.55 7.75
N ARG A 53 15.02 6.36 8.86
CA ARG A 53 15.45 6.77 10.21
C ARG A 53 16.14 5.65 11.00
N SER A 54 16.17 4.42 10.52
CA SER A 54 16.85 3.31 11.20
C SER A 54 18.36 3.36 11.01
N THR A 55 19.09 2.54 11.77
CA THR A 55 20.55 2.36 11.63
C THR A 55 20.96 1.96 10.22
N ASP A 56 20.14 1.15 9.54
CA ASP A 56 20.40 0.65 8.18
C ASP A 56 19.93 1.62 7.08
N GLY A 57 19.41 2.78 7.50
CA GLY A 57 18.83 3.79 6.62
C GLY A 57 19.77 4.98 6.41
N PRO A 58 19.52 5.78 5.37
CA PRO A 58 20.35 6.95 5.07
C PRO A 58 20.25 8.13 6.07
N GLY A 59 19.36 8.07 7.06
CA GLY A 59 19.11 9.16 8.01
C GLY A 59 18.37 10.37 7.42
N TYR A 60 17.80 10.23 6.21
CA TYR A 60 17.20 11.37 5.50
C TYR A 60 15.87 11.80 6.11
N ASN A 61 15.70 13.12 6.19
CA ASN A 61 14.43 13.76 6.55
C ASN A 61 14.06 14.89 5.58
N ASP A 62 14.68 14.88 4.40
CA ASP A 62 14.38 15.75 3.25
C ASP A 62 14.29 14.89 1.98
N ALA A 63 13.13 14.87 1.34
CA ALA A 63 12.85 14.07 0.15
C ALA A 63 13.72 14.45 -1.06
N ARG A 64 14.29 15.66 -1.08
CA ARG A 64 15.18 16.11 -2.17
C ARG A 64 16.50 15.33 -2.22
N ARG A 65 16.90 14.73 -1.09
CA ARG A 65 18.11 13.90 -0.98
C ARG A 65 17.89 12.45 -1.45
N ILE A 66 16.64 12.06 -1.67
CA ILE A 66 16.31 10.71 -2.12
C ILE A 66 16.65 10.60 -3.60
N ASP A 67 17.56 9.69 -3.92
CA ASP A 67 18.02 9.38 -5.25
C ASP A 67 17.74 7.91 -5.62
N ARG A 68 18.21 7.48 -6.80
CA ARG A 68 18.02 6.09 -7.23
C ARG A 68 18.79 5.10 -6.35
N CYS A 69 19.96 5.47 -5.85
CA CYS A 69 20.76 4.63 -4.96
C CYS A 69 19.99 4.34 -3.67
N THR A 70 19.37 5.35 -3.06
CA THR A 70 18.49 5.21 -1.89
C THR A 70 17.37 4.21 -2.14
N LEU A 71 16.75 4.26 -3.31
CA LEU A 71 15.68 3.33 -3.67
C LEU A 71 16.18 1.89 -3.85
N HIS A 72 17.38 1.70 -4.38
CA HIS A 72 17.99 0.37 -4.52
C HIS A 72 18.39 -0.20 -3.15
N SER A 73 18.94 0.62 -2.26
CA SER A 73 19.20 0.24 -0.87
C SER A 73 17.92 -0.16 -0.14
N TYR A 74 16.81 0.57 -0.36
CA TYR A 74 15.52 0.19 0.21
C TYR A 74 14.98 -1.13 -0.38
N ALA A 75 15.14 -1.36 -1.68
CA ALA A 75 14.79 -2.64 -2.29
C ALA A 75 15.61 -3.80 -1.70
N ALA A 76 16.91 -3.60 -1.44
CA ALA A 76 17.75 -4.58 -0.77
C ALA A 76 17.27 -4.86 0.67
N HIS A 77 16.92 -3.82 1.43
CA HIS A 77 16.32 -3.96 2.76
C HIS A 77 15.01 -4.77 2.71
N LEU A 78 14.10 -4.47 1.79
CA LEU A 78 12.87 -5.23 1.62
C LEU A 78 13.12 -6.69 1.22
N ARG A 79 14.17 -6.96 0.43
CA ARG A 79 14.57 -8.32 0.08
C ARG A 79 15.00 -9.13 1.32
N LEU A 80 15.74 -8.51 2.23
CA LEU A 80 16.12 -9.13 3.50
C LEU A 80 14.88 -9.47 4.35
N GLN A 81 13.93 -8.54 4.46
CA GLN A 81 12.67 -8.81 5.19
C GLN A 81 11.86 -9.97 4.58
N ILE A 82 11.88 -10.13 3.25
CA ILE A 82 11.27 -11.29 2.59
C ILE A 82 12.00 -12.58 2.97
N GLN A 83 13.33 -12.57 2.91
CA GLN A 83 14.16 -13.75 3.25
C GLN A 83 13.96 -14.19 4.69
N GLN A 84 13.74 -13.24 5.60
CA GLN A 84 13.42 -13.50 7.01
C GLN A 84 11.96 -13.90 7.25
N GLY A 85 11.11 -13.87 6.21
CA GLY A 85 9.69 -14.21 6.32
C GLY A 85 8.82 -13.11 6.98
N GLU A 86 9.36 -11.92 7.23
CA GLU A 86 8.62 -10.83 7.89
C GLU A 86 7.53 -10.24 7.00
N ILE A 87 7.76 -10.22 5.68
CA ILE A 87 6.81 -9.71 4.70
C ILE A 87 6.75 -10.58 3.45
N CYS A 88 5.58 -10.66 2.82
CA CYS A 88 5.45 -11.34 1.53
C CYS A 88 5.95 -10.45 0.36
N ILE A 89 6.29 -11.10 -0.77
CA ILE A 89 6.74 -10.42 -2.00
C ILE A 89 5.75 -9.34 -2.46
N ALA A 90 4.45 -9.64 -2.40
CA ALA A 90 3.40 -8.68 -2.79
C ALA A 90 3.44 -7.40 -1.94
N THR A 91 3.70 -7.53 -0.64
CA THR A 91 3.83 -6.38 0.27
C THR A 91 5.04 -5.53 -0.08
N ALA A 92 6.20 -6.14 -0.35
CA ALA A 92 7.41 -5.43 -0.76
C ALA A 92 7.21 -4.67 -2.09
N LEU A 93 6.63 -5.31 -3.10
CA LEU A 93 6.30 -4.68 -4.38
C LEU A 93 5.36 -3.48 -4.20
N ASN A 94 4.33 -3.63 -3.37
CA ASN A 94 3.39 -2.54 -3.07
C ASN A 94 4.08 -1.39 -2.33
N ARG A 95 5.06 -1.66 -1.46
CA ARG A 95 5.86 -0.63 -0.78
C ARG A 95 6.70 0.15 -1.80
N LEU A 96 7.46 -0.52 -2.66
CA LEU A 96 8.26 0.14 -3.70
C LEU A 96 7.41 0.98 -4.66
N SER A 97 6.28 0.44 -5.12
CA SER A 97 5.34 1.17 -5.97
C SER A 97 4.78 2.41 -5.28
N SER A 98 4.48 2.31 -3.97
CA SER A 98 4.00 3.45 -3.18
C SER A 98 5.08 4.51 -2.97
N VAL A 99 6.34 4.11 -2.77
CA VAL A 99 7.47 5.04 -2.69
C VAL A 99 7.63 5.80 -4.01
N ASN A 100 7.61 5.11 -5.16
CA ASN A 100 7.62 5.76 -6.47
C ASN A 100 6.47 6.76 -6.63
N ARG A 101 5.24 6.35 -6.26
CA ARG A 101 4.05 7.21 -6.38
C ARG A 101 4.13 8.43 -5.48
N THR A 102 4.63 8.27 -4.25
CA THR A 102 4.78 9.36 -3.28
C THR A 102 5.89 10.32 -3.67
N LEU A 103 7.02 9.81 -4.18
CA LEU A 103 8.08 10.65 -4.74
C LEU A 103 7.59 11.44 -5.93
N ALA A 104 6.81 10.84 -6.83
CA ALA A 104 6.23 11.56 -7.95
C ALA A 104 5.29 12.68 -7.50
N ALA A 105 4.47 12.44 -6.48
CA ALA A 105 3.62 13.46 -5.88
C ALA A 105 4.42 14.61 -5.23
N LEU A 106 5.48 14.28 -4.49
CA LEU A 106 6.35 15.26 -3.83
C LEU A 106 7.09 16.14 -4.85
N ARG A 107 7.72 15.51 -5.85
CA ARG A 107 8.58 16.18 -6.84
C ARG A 107 7.79 16.91 -7.91
N GLY A 108 6.64 16.36 -8.28
CA GLY A 108 5.91 16.77 -9.49
C GLY A 108 6.56 16.27 -10.79
N ASP A 109 7.48 15.31 -10.71
CA ASP A 109 8.16 14.64 -11.82
C ASP A 109 8.29 13.13 -11.55
N GLN A 110 8.76 12.34 -12.52
CA GLN A 110 9.02 10.90 -12.33
C GLN A 110 10.51 10.51 -12.53
N HIS A 111 11.43 11.44 -12.31
CA HIS A 111 12.85 11.24 -12.63
C HIS A 111 13.55 10.28 -11.65
N VAL A 112 13.14 10.35 -10.37
CA VAL A 112 13.60 9.46 -9.30
C VAL A 112 12.53 8.39 -9.04
N LYS A 113 12.71 7.23 -9.67
CA LYS A 113 11.86 6.04 -9.47
C LYS A 113 12.63 4.76 -9.73
N ILE A 114 12.15 3.66 -9.17
CA ILE A 114 12.48 2.31 -9.64
C ILE A 114 11.56 1.99 -10.83
N ALA A 115 12.14 1.81 -12.01
CA ALA A 115 11.36 1.52 -13.23
C ALA A 115 10.58 0.20 -13.15
N SER A 116 11.19 -0.83 -12.56
CA SER A 116 10.57 -2.14 -12.38
C SER A 116 10.80 -2.65 -10.95
N PRO A 117 9.81 -2.53 -10.06
CA PRO A 117 9.90 -3.02 -8.69
C PRO A 117 10.25 -4.51 -8.59
N SER A 118 9.73 -5.34 -9.51
CA SER A 118 10.00 -6.77 -9.50
C SER A 118 11.41 -7.13 -9.96
N ARG A 119 11.96 -6.40 -10.94
CA ARG A 119 13.39 -6.51 -11.29
C ARG A 119 14.29 -6.02 -10.16
N ALA A 120 13.93 -4.93 -9.49
CA ALA A 120 14.73 -4.39 -8.37
C ALA A 120 14.77 -5.32 -7.16
N LEU A 121 13.70 -6.11 -6.93
CA LEU A 121 13.70 -7.15 -5.89
C LEU A 121 14.28 -8.49 -6.37
N SER A 122 14.56 -8.64 -7.68
CA SER A 122 14.86 -9.92 -8.33
C SER A 122 13.83 -11.02 -8.01
N MET A 123 12.57 -10.63 -7.84
CA MET A 123 11.48 -11.51 -7.38
C MET A 123 10.18 -11.13 -8.09
N GLN A 124 9.39 -12.13 -8.47
CA GLN A 124 8.06 -11.94 -9.05
C GLN A 124 6.99 -12.36 -8.07
N ARG A 125 5.88 -11.62 -8.06
CA ARG A 125 4.66 -12.11 -7.39
C ARG A 125 4.09 -13.27 -8.20
N SER A 126 3.58 -14.29 -7.52
CA SER A 126 2.69 -15.27 -8.13
C SER A 126 1.25 -14.88 -7.83
N SER A 127 0.40 -14.88 -8.87
CA SER A 127 -1.05 -14.78 -8.73
C SER A 127 -1.73 -16.15 -8.73
N VAL A 128 -0.97 -17.23 -8.89
CA VAL A 128 -1.50 -18.59 -8.87
C VAL A 128 -1.86 -18.94 -7.43
N ARG A 129 -3.13 -19.23 -7.19
CA ARG A 129 -3.60 -19.70 -5.89
C ARG A 129 -3.25 -21.18 -5.74
N THR A 130 -2.65 -21.55 -4.61
CA THR A 130 -2.39 -22.94 -4.23
C THR A 130 -3.49 -23.53 -3.34
N ARG A 131 -4.44 -22.70 -2.89
CA ARG A 131 -5.56 -23.09 -2.04
C ARG A 131 -6.86 -22.52 -2.58
N ALA A 132 -7.93 -23.30 -2.50
CA ALA A 132 -9.28 -22.84 -2.81
C ALA A 132 -9.65 -21.65 -1.91
N PRO A 133 -10.38 -20.64 -2.43
CA PRO A 133 -10.95 -19.59 -1.60
C PRO A 133 -11.86 -20.16 -0.51
N ASN A 134 -11.93 -19.50 0.65
CA ASN A 134 -12.92 -19.83 1.67
C ASN A 134 -14.35 -19.63 1.11
N GLY A 135 -15.31 -20.43 1.58
CA GLY A 135 -16.71 -20.34 1.15
C GLY A 135 -17.04 -21.03 -0.18
N GLN A 136 -16.11 -21.81 -0.74
CA GLN A 136 -16.38 -22.67 -1.90
C GLN A 136 -17.24 -23.89 -1.52
N ASP A 137 -17.02 -24.46 -0.33
CA ASP A 137 -17.83 -25.56 0.19
C ASP A 137 -19.21 -25.05 0.63
N HIS A 138 -20.24 -25.47 -0.08
CA HIS A 138 -21.63 -25.12 0.20
C HIS A 138 -22.12 -25.70 1.52
N GLN A 139 -21.69 -26.90 1.91
CA GLN A 139 -22.13 -27.50 3.17
C GLN A 139 -21.56 -26.74 4.37
N GLN A 140 -20.27 -26.38 4.31
CA GLN A 140 -19.66 -25.52 5.32
C GLN A 140 -20.37 -24.17 5.40
N LEU A 141 -20.70 -23.56 4.25
CA LEU A 141 -21.36 -22.28 4.20
C LEU A 141 -22.77 -22.32 4.79
N SER A 142 -23.56 -23.35 4.48
CA SER A 142 -24.90 -23.53 5.04
C SER A 142 -24.88 -23.59 6.56
N ARG A 143 -23.92 -24.31 7.16
CA ARG A 143 -23.77 -24.35 8.64
C ARG A 143 -23.48 -22.98 9.23
N VAL A 144 -22.64 -22.17 8.56
CA VAL A 144 -22.35 -20.79 8.99
C VAL A 144 -23.61 -19.92 8.89
N ILE A 145 -24.38 -20.05 7.81
CA ILE A 145 -25.64 -19.31 7.62
C ILE A 145 -26.66 -19.65 8.70
N GLU A 146 -26.84 -20.94 9.02
CA GLU A 146 -27.78 -21.34 10.08
C GLU A 146 -27.32 -20.85 11.46
N SER A 147 -26.04 -20.97 11.79
CA SER A 147 -25.51 -20.44 13.05
C SER A 147 -25.72 -18.92 13.19
N LEU A 148 -25.57 -18.17 12.09
CA LEU A 148 -25.88 -16.74 12.08
C LEU A 148 -27.38 -16.47 12.31
N ARG A 149 -28.27 -17.28 11.75
CA ARG A 149 -29.72 -17.15 11.94
C ARG A 149 -30.14 -17.48 13.37
N GLU A 150 -29.59 -18.55 13.95
CA GLU A 150 -29.83 -18.95 15.34
C GLU A 150 -29.42 -17.83 16.31
N GLN A 151 -28.30 -17.16 16.03
CA GLN A 151 -27.83 -15.98 16.77
C GLN A 151 -28.56 -14.67 16.41
N GLN A 152 -29.66 -14.72 15.65
CA GLN A 152 -30.47 -13.58 15.22
C GLN A 152 -29.71 -12.55 14.34
N HIS A 153 -28.61 -12.95 13.71
CA HIS A 153 -27.83 -12.16 12.76
C HIS A 153 -28.36 -12.30 11.31
N HIS A 154 -29.68 -12.21 11.12
CA HIS A 154 -30.36 -12.46 9.85
C HIS A 154 -29.84 -11.62 8.68
N ARG A 155 -29.54 -10.33 8.92
CA ARG A 155 -28.98 -9.44 7.89
C ARG A 155 -27.61 -9.92 7.41
N VAL A 156 -26.76 -10.39 8.31
CA VAL A 156 -25.43 -10.90 7.98
C VAL A 156 -25.54 -12.20 7.17
N ALA A 157 -26.44 -13.10 7.59
CA ALA A 157 -26.75 -14.31 6.83
C ALA A 157 -27.20 -14.00 5.38
N ALA A 158 -28.09 -13.01 5.20
CA ALA A 158 -28.53 -12.58 3.88
C ALA A 158 -27.38 -12.00 3.03
N ILE A 159 -26.49 -11.19 3.62
CA ILE A 159 -25.30 -10.64 2.94
C ILE A 159 -24.37 -11.78 2.47
N VAL A 160 -24.16 -12.81 3.31
CA VAL A 160 -23.34 -13.98 2.96
C VAL A 160 -23.96 -14.73 1.77
N CYS A 161 -25.27 -14.98 1.80
CA CYS A 161 -26.00 -15.61 0.69
C CYS A 161 -25.86 -14.80 -0.60
N LEU A 162 -26.10 -13.49 -0.54
CA LEU A 162 -26.00 -12.59 -1.69
C LEU A 162 -24.59 -12.61 -2.30
N ALA A 163 -23.56 -12.45 -1.47
CA ALA A 163 -22.18 -12.47 -1.91
C ALA A 163 -21.81 -13.81 -2.56
N ARG A 164 -22.26 -14.94 -2.01
CA ARG A 164 -21.97 -16.26 -2.56
C ARG A 164 -22.66 -16.52 -3.90
N ALA A 165 -23.92 -16.10 -4.02
CA ALA A 165 -24.73 -16.33 -5.22
C ALA A 165 -24.25 -15.47 -6.40
N THR A 166 -23.80 -14.25 -6.13
CA THR A 166 -23.47 -13.26 -7.17
C THR A 166 -21.98 -13.07 -7.42
N GLY A 167 -21.12 -13.49 -6.48
CA GLY A 167 -19.68 -13.19 -6.52
C GLY A 167 -19.35 -11.72 -6.20
N MET A 168 -20.33 -10.94 -5.72
CA MET A 168 -20.12 -9.54 -5.34
C MET A 168 -19.12 -9.41 -4.18
N ARG A 169 -18.34 -8.33 -4.21
CA ARG A 169 -17.40 -7.98 -3.13
C ARG A 169 -18.19 -7.50 -1.91
N LEU A 170 -17.62 -7.67 -0.73
CA LEU A 170 -18.25 -7.25 0.53
C LEU A 170 -18.76 -5.80 0.49
N ARG A 171 -17.98 -4.87 -0.07
CA ARG A 171 -18.39 -3.46 -0.16
C ARG A 171 -19.60 -3.24 -1.04
N GLU A 172 -19.87 -4.12 -2.00
CA GLU A 172 -21.02 -4.03 -2.90
C GLU A 172 -22.26 -4.67 -2.25
N THR A 173 -22.09 -5.68 -1.38
CA THR A 173 -23.20 -6.40 -0.74
C THR A 173 -23.71 -5.78 0.56
N ILE A 174 -22.96 -4.84 1.16
CA ILE A 174 -23.35 -4.17 2.41
C ILE A 174 -23.96 -2.78 2.22
N LEU A 175 -23.96 -2.28 0.99
CA LEU A 175 -24.63 -1.03 0.61
C LEU A 175 -26.14 -1.28 0.52
#